data_AF-A0ABD7G0R8-F1
#
_entry.id   AF-A0ABD7G0R8-F1
#
_cell.length_a   1.000
_cell.length_b   1.000
_cell.length_c   1.000
_cell.angle_alpha   90.00
_cell.angle_beta   90.00
_cell.angle_gamma   90.00
#
_symmetry.space_group_name_H-M   'P 1'
#
loop_
_entity.id
_entity.type
_entity.pdbx_description
1 polymer ?
#
loop_
_entity_poly.entity_id
_entity_poly.type
_entity_poly.pdbx_seq_one_letter_code
_entity_poly.pdbx_strand_id
1 'polypeptide(L)'
;MRTDLDYLKKMLTVFLDSESTFITVNQLRDAGFDIASEKGMFHYMQLIEQGFISNMKMETRDPLRLGYVNFLAGMRTVDVDIRLTTEGQDFACALESKDVFARLKEISNEPLAVMKDVGVELLKSLAKKKFGLSD
;
A
#
# COMPACT_ATOMS: atom_id res chain seq x y z
N MET A 1 -8.70 6.61 -12.84
CA MET A 1 -8.48 7.58 -11.74
C MET A 1 -7.00 7.93 -11.70
N ARG A 2 -6.57 8.96 -10.97
CA ARG A 2 -5.14 9.20 -10.70
C ARG A 2 -4.79 8.63 -9.32
N THR A 3 -3.54 8.22 -9.14
CA THR A 3 -3.04 7.77 -7.84
C THR A 3 -3.14 8.91 -6.83
N ASP A 4 -3.85 8.67 -5.74
CA ASP A 4 -3.97 9.57 -4.59
C ASP A 4 -3.00 9.09 -3.51
N LEU A 5 -1.85 9.76 -3.42
CA LEU A 5 -0.77 9.36 -2.52
C LEU A 5 -1.14 9.57 -1.04
N ASP A 6 -1.97 10.57 -0.73
CA ASP A 6 -2.48 10.79 0.63
C ASP A 6 -3.44 9.66 1.04
N TYR A 7 -4.27 9.17 0.10
CA TYR A 7 -5.12 8.01 0.32
C TYR A 7 -4.31 6.72 0.53
N LEU A 8 -3.32 6.45 -0.34
CA LEU A 8 -2.43 5.30 -0.22
C LEU A 8 -1.66 5.31 1.09
N LYS A 9 -1.07 6.45 1.46
CA LYS A 9 -0.35 6.58 2.74
C LYS A 9 -1.25 6.13 3.89
N LYS A 10 -2.42 6.76 4.04
CA LYS A 10 -3.31 6.47 5.17
C LYS A 10 -3.82 5.02 5.16
N MET A 11 -4.12 4.46 3.99
CA MET A 11 -4.49 3.04 3.86
C MET A 11 -3.35 2.13 4.33
N LEU A 12 -2.12 2.40 3.92
CA LEU A 12 -0.94 1.62 4.30
C LEU A 12 -0.57 1.79 5.78
N THR A 13 -0.81 2.97 6.36
CA THR A 13 -0.63 3.23 7.80
C THR A 13 -1.48 2.29 8.66
N VAL A 14 -2.68 1.87 8.20
CA VAL A 14 -3.51 0.89 8.94
C VAL A 14 -2.76 -0.42 9.20
N PHE A 15 -1.91 -0.85 8.25
CA PHE A 15 -1.07 -2.04 8.45
C PHE A 15 0.09 -1.76 9.41
N LEU A 16 0.69 -0.57 9.34
CA LEU A 16 1.84 -0.19 10.17
C LEU A 16 1.46 -0.01 11.64
N ASP A 17 0.26 0.47 11.91
CA ASP A 17 -0.25 0.71 13.27
C ASP A 17 -0.87 -0.55 13.89
N SER A 18 -0.97 -1.66 13.14
CA SER A 18 -1.51 -2.93 13.64
C SER A 18 -0.52 -3.63 14.57
N GLU A 19 -1.00 -4.08 15.73
CA GLU A 19 -0.25 -4.97 16.63
C GLU A 19 -0.20 -6.43 16.14
N SER A 20 -0.94 -6.76 15.07
CA SER A 20 -1.00 -8.08 14.44
C SER A 20 -0.29 -8.08 13.09
N THR A 21 0.35 -9.21 12.76
CA THR A 21 0.95 -9.47 11.44
C THR A 21 -0.03 -9.34 10.28
N PHE A 22 -1.30 -9.68 10.53
CA PHE A 22 -2.38 -9.61 9.55
C PHE A 22 -3.47 -8.68 10.05
N ILE A 23 -4.04 -7.92 9.12
CA ILE A 23 -5.32 -7.25 9.28
C ILE A 23 -6.33 -7.90 8.34
N THR A 24 -7.60 -7.62 8.53
CA THR A 24 -8.69 -8.07 7.66
C THR A 24 -9.12 -6.98 6.70
N VAL A 25 -9.77 -7.36 5.59
CA VAL A 25 -10.42 -6.41 4.68
C VAL A 25 -11.50 -5.59 5.41
N ASN A 26 -12.22 -6.19 6.36
CA ASN A 26 -13.16 -5.48 7.20
C ASN A 26 -12.48 -4.39 8.05
N GLN A 27 -11.30 -4.66 8.62
CA GLN A 27 -10.54 -3.64 9.35
C GLN A 27 -10.11 -2.46 8.47
N LEU A 28 -9.75 -2.68 7.20
CA LEU A 28 -9.52 -1.58 6.25
C LEU A 28 -10.78 -0.74 6.03
N ARG A 29 -11.92 -1.40 5.81
CA ARG A 29 -13.22 -0.71 5.65
C ARG A 29 -13.57 0.10 6.90
N ASP A 30 -13.42 -0.48 8.08
CA ASP A 30 -13.75 0.16 9.36
C ASP A 30 -12.82 1.36 9.65
N ALA A 31 -11.59 1.34 9.13
CA ALA A 31 -10.67 2.48 9.10
C ALA A 31 -10.98 3.54 8.01
N GLY A 32 -12.05 3.34 7.22
CA GLY A 32 -12.50 4.26 6.19
C GLY A 32 -11.97 3.98 4.78
N PHE A 33 -11.33 2.84 4.55
CA PHE A 33 -10.76 2.42 3.27
C PHE A 33 -11.57 1.28 2.65
N ASP A 34 -12.80 1.59 2.24
CA ASP A 34 -13.68 0.62 1.60
C ASP A 34 -13.17 0.22 0.20
N ILE A 35 -12.61 -0.98 0.09
CA ILE A 35 -12.10 -1.53 -1.18
C ILE A 35 -13.22 -1.91 -2.17
N ALA A 36 -14.49 -1.87 -1.75
CA ALA A 36 -15.63 -2.01 -2.67
C ALA A 36 -15.98 -0.69 -3.39
N SER A 37 -15.53 0.46 -2.85
CA SER A 37 -15.71 1.76 -3.50
C SER A 37 -14.77 1.90 -4.70
N GLU A 38 -15.14 2.67 -5.73
CA GLU A 38 -14.27 2.93 -6.90
C GLU A 38 -12.87 3.45 -6.49
N LYS A 39 -12.83 4.36 -5.51
CA LYS A 39 -11.57 4.91 -4.99
C LYS A 39 -10.75 3.85 -4.26
N GLY A 40 -11.37 3.07 -3.37
CA GLY A 40 -10.66 2.01 -2.66
C GLY A 40 -10.18 0.91 -3.61
N MET A 41 -11.05 0.48 -4.51
CA MET A 41 -10.76 -0.55 -5.50
C MET A 41 -9.60 -0.15 -6.40
N PHE A 42 -9.60 1.07 -6.94
CA PHE A 42 -8.52 1.56 -7.78
C PHE A 42 -7.15 1.46 -7.09
N HIS A 43 -7.03 1.98 -5.86
CA HIS A 43 -5.75 1.97 -5.14
C HIS A 43 -5.36 0.57 -4.66
N TYR A 44 -6.32 -0.20 -4.16
CA TYR A 44 -6.07 -1.55 -3.67
C TYR A 44 -5.67 -2.51 -4.80
N MET A 45 -6.26 -2.37 -5.99
CA MET A 45 -5.83 -3.12 -7.18
C MET A 45 -4.39 -2.79 -7.59
N GLN A 46 -3.97 -1.53 -7.54
CA GLN A 46 -2.56 -1.18 -7.78
C GLN A 46 -1.63 -1.90 -6.80
N LEU A 47 -1.99 -1.96 -5.51
CA LEU A 47 -1.21 -2.68 -4.49
C LEU A 47 -1.16 -4.19 -4.77
N ILE A 48 -2.28 -4.79 -5.19
CA ILE A 48 -2.36 -6.20 -5.59
C ILE A 48 -1.44 -6.48 -6.77
N GLU A 49 -1.55 -5.70 -7.86
CA GLU A 49 -0.80 -5.90 -9.11
C GLU A 49 0.70 -5.74 -8.91
N GLN A 50 1.13 -4.78 -8.08
CA GLN A 50 2.53 -4.62 -7.72
C GLN A 50 3.03 -5.72 -6.79
N GLY A 51 2.14 -6.41 -6.08
CA GLY A 51 2.49 -7.45 -5.10
C GLY A 51 2.88 -6.86 -3.74
N PHE A 52 2.36 -5.70 -3.39
CA PHE A 52 2.62 -5.04 -2.11
C PHE A 52 1.79 -5.62 -0.96
N ILE A 53 0.78 -6.44 -1.27
CA ILE A 53 -0.09 -7.10 -0.30
C ILE A 53 -0.10 -8.61 -0.56
N SER A 54 -0.12 -9.40 0.51
CA SER A 54 -0.26 -10.85 0.48
C SER A 54 -1.28 -11.34 1.52
N ASN A 55 -1.81 -12.56 1.34
CA ASN A 55 -2.62 -13.23 2.36
C ASN A 55 -1.79 -14.17 3.26
N MET A 56 -2.44 -14.93 4.15
CA MET A 56 -1.78 -15.91 5.04
C MET A 56 -0.97 -17.00 4.32
N LYS A 57 -1.24 -17.25 3.04
CA LYS A 57 -0.51 -18.21 2.20
C LYS A 57 0.60 -17.57 1.37
N MET A 58 0.88 -16.28 1.62
CA MET A 58 1.82 -15.47 0.83
C MET A 58 1.42 -15.34 -0.65
N GLU A 59 0.15 -15.55 -0.98
CA GLU A 59 -0.36 -15.35 -2.33
C GLU A 59 -0.43 -13.84 -2.61
N THR A 60 0.11 -13.41 -3.74
CA THR A 60 0.12 -12.01 -4.22
C THR A 60 -0.46 -11.95 -5.62
N ARG A 61 -0.81 -10.75 -6.11
CA ARG A 61 -1.26 -10.53 -7.50
C ARG A 61 -2.51 -11.30 -7.93
N ASP A 62 -3.29 -11.79 -6.97
CA ASP A 62 -4.57 -12.46 -7.23
C ASP A 62 -5.69 -11.75 -6.43
N PRO A 63 -6.54 -10.95 -7.11
CA PRO A 63 -7.67 -10.27 -6.48
C PRO A 63 -8.59 -11.23 -5.71
N LEU A 64 -8.81 -12.45 -6.21
CA LEU A 64 -9.68 -13.43 -5.56
C LEU A 64 -9.15 -13.89 -4.21
N ARG A 65 -7.82 -13.94 -4.08
CA ARG A 65 -7.13 -14.33 -2.84
C ARG A 65 -6.92 -13.18 -1.87
N LEU A 66 -7.20 -11.96 -2.31
CA LEU A 66 -6.92 -10.72 -1.59
C LEU A 66 -8.18 -9.89 -1.31
N GLY A 67 -9.35 -10.54 -1.30
CA GLY A 67 -10.56 -9.93 -0.76
C GLY A 67 -11.59 -9.54 -1.80
N TYR A 68 -11.43 -9.96 -3.06
CA TYR A 68 -12.45 -9.80 -4.09
C TYR A 68 -13.09 -11.12 -4.49
N VAL A 69 -14.33 -11.06 -4.95
CA VAL A 69 -15.00 -12.16 -5.64
C VAL A 69 -15.79 -11.60 -6.81
N ASN A 70 -15.76 -12.33 -7.93
CA ASN A 70 -16.59 -12.00 -9.08
C ASN A 70 -18.03 -12.44 -8.80
N PHE A 71 -18.98 -11.56 -9.09
CA PHE A 71 -20.41 -11.83 -9.00
C PHE A 71 -21.12 -11.33 -10.27
N LEU A 72 -22.34 -11.81 -10.52
CA LEU A 72 -23.12 -11.49 -11.73
C LEU A 72 -23.30 -9.99 -12.00
N ALA A 73 -23.23 -9.14 -10.97
CA ALA A 73 -23.42 -7.69 -11.05
C ALA A 73 -22.13 -6.88 -10.83
N GLY A 74 -20.96 -7.51 -10.86
CA GLY A 74 -19.67 -6.86 -10.63
C GLY A 74 -18.85 -7.53 -9.53
N MET A 75 -17.85 -6.81 -9.03
CA MET A 75 -16.95 -7.30 -7.99
C MET A 75 -17.56 -7.05 -6.60
N ARG A 76 -17.53 -8.07 -5.74
CA ARG A 76 -17.84 -7.91 -4.30
C ARG A 76 -16.60 -8.17 -3.48
N THR A 77 -16.64 -7.74 -2.22
CA THR A 77 -15.58 -7.98 -1.26
C THR A 77 -15.90 -9.18 -0.38
N VAL A 78 -14.86 -9.89 0.03
CA VAL A 78 -14.92 -10.95 1.04
C VAL A 78 -13.89 -10.64 2.12
N ASP A 79 -14.23 -10.97 3.35
CA ASP A 79 -13.32 -10.72 4.45
C ASP A 79 -12.20 -11.77 4.45
N VAL A 80 -10.97 -11.31 4.34
CA VAL A 80 -9.77 -12.14 4.31
C VAL A 80 -8.64 -11.47 5.05
N ASP A 81 -7.76 -12.27 5.64
CA ASP A 81 -6.52 -11.82 6.27
C ASP A 81 -5.51 -11.41 5.21
N ILE A 82 -5.00 -10.19 5.34
CA ILE A 82 -4.05 -9.54 4.44
C ILE A 82 -2.93 -8.88 5.25
N ARG A 83 -1.76 -8.77 4.64
CA ARG A 83 -0.61 -8.07 5.19
C ARG A 83 0.20 -7.41 4.09
N LEU A 84 1.05 -6.45 4.46
CA LEU A 84 2.08 -5.96 3.55
C LEU A 84 3.13 -7.04 3.29
N THR A 85 3.58 -7.13 2.03
CA THR A 85 4.82 -7.83 1.70
C THR A 85 6.02 -6.98 2.15
N THR A 86 7.24 -7.52 2.11
CA THR A 86 8.44 -6.71 2.44
C THR A 86 8.53 -5.46 1.55
N GLU A 87 8.25 -5.59 0.25
CA GLU A 87 8.24 -4.43 -0.66
C GLU A 87 7.12 -3.43 -0.32
N GLY A 88 5.93 -3.93 0.06
CA GLY A 88 4.84 -3.09 0.54
C GLY A 88 5.18 -2.37 1.85
N GLN A 89 5.87 -3.04 2.76
CA GLN A 89 6.35 -2.49 4.03
C GLN A 89 7.38 -1.39 3.79
N ASP A 90 8.36 -1.62 2.91
CA ASP A 90 9.38 -0.63 2.57
C ASP A 90 8.75 0.65 2.01
N PHE A 91 7.76 0.49 1.13
CA PHE A 91 7.03 1.63 0.57
C PHE A 91 6.18 2.35 1.63
N ALA A 92 5.45 1.61 2.46
CA ALA A 92 4.66 2.19 3.55
C ALA A 92 5.55 3.00 4.52
N CYS A 93 6.69 2.46 4.92
CA CYS A 93 7.70 3.16 5.72
C CYS A 93 8.23 4.42 5.04
N ALA A 94 8.47 4.37 3.73
CA ALA A 94 8.88 5.54 2.96
C ALA A 94 7.81 6.65 2.98
N LEU A 95 6.52 6.30 2.87
CA LEU A 95 5.42 7.26 2.96
C LEU A 95 5.25 7.86 4.37
N GLU A 96 5.66 7.18 5.43
CA GLU A 96 5.63 7.73 6.79
C GLU A 96 6.65 8.84 7.03
N SER A 97 7.79 8.81 6.33
CA SER A 97 8.75 9.90 6.39
C SER A 97 8.19 11.18 5.78
N LYS A 98 8.04 12.23 6.60
CA LYS A 98 7.51 13.53 6.16
C LYS A 98 8.30 14.11 4.97
N ASP A 99 9.61 13.99 5.01
CA ASP A 99 10.50 14.53 3.97
C ASP A 99 10.35 13.74 2.65
N VAL A 100 10.33 12.40 2.73
CA VAL A 100 10.15 11.55 1.54
C VAL A 100 8.76 11.76 0.95
N PHE A 101 7.73 11.79 1.79
CA PHE A 101 6.35 11.98 1.35
C PHE A 101 6.17 13.32 0.61
N ALA A 102 6.75 14.41 1.13
CA ALA A 102 6.72 15.70 0.46
C ALA A 102 7.34 15.66 -0.94
N ARG A 103 8.46 14.96 -1.10
CA ARG A 103 9.12 14.77 -2.41
C ARG A 103 8.31 13.91 -3.37
N LEU A 104 7.72 12.81 -2.87
CA LEU A 104 6.90 11.94 -3.70
C LEU A 104 5.64 12.63 -4.24
N LYS A 105 5.10 13.62 -3.52
CA LYS A 105 4.00 14.45 -4.06
C LYS A 105 4.38 15.23 -5.31
N GLU A 106 5.65 15.57 -5.50
CA GLU A 106 6.12 16.27 -6.71
C GLU A 106 6.00 15.39 -7.97
N ILE A 107 6.02 14.06 -7.79
CA ILE A 107 5.93 13.06 -8.87
C ILE A 107 4.65 12.22 -8.80
N SER A 108 3.58 12.74 -8.20
CA SER A 108 2.34 11.97 -7.96
C SER A 108 1.61 11.49 -9.23
N ASN A 109 2.04 11.94 -10.41
CA ASN A 109 1.53 11.51 -11.71
C ASN A 109 2.33 10.34 -12.33
N GLU A 110 3.44 9.95 -11.71
CA GLU A 110 4.26 8.83 -12.16
C GLU A 110 3.63 7.48 -11.78
N PRO A 111 4.05 6.37 -12.43
CA PRO A 111 3.61 5.03 -12.04
C PRO A 111 3.94 4.70 -10.58
N LEU A 112 3.08 3.90 -9.92
CA LEU A 112 3.27 3.51 -8.52
C LEU A 112 4.61 2.82 -8.25
N ALA A 113 5.07 1.98 -9.19
CA ALA A 113 6.37 1.34 -9.12
C ALA A 113 7.53 2.36 -9.05
N VAL A 114 7.47 3.41 -9.88
CA VAL A 114 8.47 4.50 -9.89
C VAL A 114 8.45 5.25 -8.57
N MET A 115 7.25 5.60 -8.07
CA MET A 115 7.11 6.25 -6.76
C MET A 115 7.66 5.40 -5.62
N LYS A 116 7.46 4.08 -5.67
CA LYS A 116 8.02 3.15 -4.68
C LYS A 116 9.54 3.15 -4.73
N ASP A 117 10.15 3.01 -5.90
CA ASP A 117 11.61 2.94 -6.02
C ASP A 117 12.27 4.24 -5.58
N VAL A 118 11.74 5.39 -6.03
CA VAL A 118 12.20 6.71 -5.60
C VAL A 118 12.01 6.90 -4.10
N GLY A 119 10.87 6.49 -3.55
CA GLY A 119 10.57 6.64 -2.12
C GLY A 119 11.56 5.89 -1.23
N VAL A 120 11.85 4.63 -1.57
CA VAL A 120 12.79 3.79 -0.83
C VAL A 120 14.22 4.34 -0.93
N GLU A 121 14.65 4.79 -2.10
CA GLU A 121 15.99 5.39 -2.26
C GLU A 121 16.13 6.72 -1.51
N LEU A 122 15.09 7.56 -1.51
CA LEU A 122 15.08 8.79 -0.70
C LEU A 122 15.17 8.46 0.81
N LEU A 123 14.40 7.48 1.29
CA LEU A 123 14.44 7.05 2.69
C LEU A 123 15.85 6.56 3.07
N LYS A 124 16.48 5.78 2.20
CA LYS A 124 17.85 5.27 2.38
C LYS A 124 18.88 6.40 2.42
N SER A 125 18.81 7.37 1.51
CA SER A 125 19.71 8.54 1.52
C SER A 125 19.55 9.36 2.80
N LEU A 126 18.32 9.57 3.28
CA LEU A 126 18.07 10.24 4.56
C LEU A 126 18.64 9.47 5.75
N ALA A 127 18.48 8.13 5.77
CA ALA A 127 19.05 7.29 6.80
C ALA A 127 20.59 7.38 6.81
N LYS A 128 21.25 7.26 5.65
CA LYS A 128 22.70 7.42 5.53
C LYS A 128 23.18 8.77 6.08
N LYS A 129 22.52 9.86 5.70
CA LYS A 129 22.83 11.21 6.20
C LYS A 129 22.71 11.31 7.72
N LYS A 130 21.67 10.71 8.30
CA LYS A 130 21.46 10.68 9.76
C LYS A 130 22.60 9.95 10.50
N PHE A 131 23.21 8.95 9.87
CA PHE A 131 24.33 8.19 10.42
C PHE A 131 25.71 8.69 9.98
N GLY A 132 25.78 9.79 9.21
CA GLY A 132 27.05 10.33 8.69
C GLY A 132 27.73 9.44 7.63
N LEU A 133 26.97 8.56 6.99
CA LEU A 133 27.46 7.71 5.90
C LEU A 133 27.38 8.48 4.58
N SER A 134 28.44 8.42 3.77
CA SER A 134 28.42 8.95 2.40
C SER A 134 27.62 8.03 1.48
N ASP A 135 27.10 8.59 0.38
CA ASP A 135 26.34 7.83 -0.61
C ASP A 135 27.17 6.81 -1.39
#